data_AF-A0A7C8ZQ23-F1
#
_entry.id   AF-A0A7C8ZQ23-F1
#
_cell.length_a   1.000
_cell.length_b   1.000
_cell.length_c   1.000
_cell.angle_alpha   90.00
_cell.angle_beta   90.00
_cell.angle_gamma   90.00
#
_symmetry.space_group_name_H-M   'P 1'
#
loop_
_entity.id
_entity.type
_entity.pdbx_description
1 polymer ?
#
loop_
_entity_poly.entity_id
_entity_poly.type
_entity_poly.pdbx_seq_one_letter_code
_entity_poly.pdbx_strand_id
1 'polypeptide(L)'
;GDGIGDYCPSLKLREGDHVMPRKNFPVWDLISSNPRLIKAMIHEWTDGGDLERVLLSLIQAIITGFFSMDCKLETLPLSSHEALPKALPVGVGRHQYSILLPRRNSFLRMSQNT
;
A
#
# COMPACT_ATOMS: atom_id res chain seq x y z
N GLY A 1 2.25 -5.28 10.87
CA GLY A 1 1.56 -6.56 11.10
C GLY A 1 2.54 -7.53 11.70
N ASP A 2 2.02 -8.60 12.29
CA ASP A 2 2.77 -9.75 12.82
C ASP A 2 3.24 -10.73 11.73
N GLY A 3 2.71 -10.63 10.51
CA GLY A 3 3.22 -11.32 9.32
C GLY A 3 2.75 -12.76 9.13
N ILE A 4 1.97 -13.32 10.05
CA ILE A 4 1.60 -14.75 10.04
C ILE A 4 0.92 -15.18 8.73
N GLY A 5 0.07 -14.32 8.15
CA GLY A 5 -0.64 -14.58 6.91
C GLY A 5 0.12 -14.26 5.62
N ASP A 6 1.31 -13.68 5.73
CA ASP A 6 1.96 -13.00 4.60
C ASP A 6 2.90 -13.91 3.79
N TYR A 7 3.18 -15.13 4.26
CA TYR A 7 4.02 -16.08 3.53
C TYR A 7 3.36 -16.57 2.23
N CYS A 8 2.11 -17.02 2.29
CA CYS A 8 1.36 -17.50 1.14
C CYS A 8 1.24 -16.47 -0.01
N PRO A 9 0.91 -15.18 0.24
CA PRO A 9 0.93 -14.18 -0.81
C PRO A 9 2.36 -13.86 -1.30
N SER A 10 3.39 -13.94 -0.44
CA SER A 10 4.79 -13.72 -0.85
C SER A 10 5.29 -14.72 -1.90
N LEU A 11 4.84 -15.98 -1.84
CA LEU A 11 5.14 -17.01 -2.84
C LEU A 11 4.59 -16.71 -4.25
N LYS A 12 3.60 -15.81 -4.35
CA LYS A 12 2.97 -15.42 -5.62
C LYS A 12 3.65 -14.22 -6.27
N LEU A 13 4.59 -13.58 -5.56
CA LEU A 13 5.37 -12.48 -6.11
C LEU A 13 6.26 -12.97 -7.24
N ARG A 14 6.50 -12.11 -8.21
CA ARG A 14 7.25 -12.37 -9.44
C ARG A 14 8.64 -11.76 -9.35
N GLU A 15 9.46 -12.08 -10.33
CA GLU A 15 10.73 -11.40 -10.52
C GLU A 15 10.49 -9.90 -10.78
N GLY A 16 11.29 -9.04 -10.17
CA GLY A 16 11.09 -7.59 -10.16
C GLY A 16 10.18 -7.06 -9.05
N ASP A 17 9.37 -7.92 -8.40
CA ASP A 17 8.65 -7.53 -7.19
C ASP A 17 9.60 -7.46 -5.99
N HIS A 18 9.19 -6.75 -4.94
CA HIS A 18 9.94 -6.58 -3.70
C HIS A 18 9.11 -7.04 -2.50
N VAL A 19 9.73 -7.76 -1.57
CA VAL A 19 9.14 -8.10 -0.26
C VAL A 19 10.04 -7.56 0.85
N MET A 20 9.43 -6.99 1.89
CA MET A 20 10.17 -6.39 3.02
C MET A 20 9.82 -7.06 4.36
N PRO A 21 10.28 -8.30 4.62
CA PRO A 21 9.93 -9.02 5.85
C PRO A 21 10.64 -8.45 7.07
N ARG A 22 9.88 -8.23 8.15
CA ARG A 22 10.45 -7.79 9.44
C ARG A 22 11.13 -8.96 10.15
N LYS A 23 12.38 -8.77 10.59
CA LYS A 23 13.13 -9.76 11.36
C LYS A 23 12.45 -10.10 12.68
N ASN A 24 12.61 -11.35 13.10
CA ASN A 24 12.04 -11.89 14.34
C ASN A 24 10.51 -11.97 14.33
N PHE A 25 9.91 -12.07 13.14
CA PHE A 25 8.49 -12.34 12.95
C PHE A 25 8.32 -13.60 12.09
N PRO A 26 7.19 -14.35 12.25
CA PRO A 26 6.99 -15.63 11.57
C PRO A 26 7.20 -15.62 10.05
N VAL A 27 6.85 -14.52 9.38
CA VAL A 27 7.06 -14.40 7.92
C VAL A 27 8.54 -14.42 7.52
N TRP A 28 9.40 -13.79 8.33
CA TRP A 28 10.83 -13.76 8.08
C TRP A 28 11.45 -15.14 8.26
N ASP A 29 11.06 -15.86 9.30
CA ASP A 29 11.60 -17.21 9.56
C ASP A 29 11.23 -18.16 8.41
N LEU A 30 10.00 -18.09 7.91
CA LEU A 30 9.56 -18.87 6.75
C LEU A 30 10.33 -18.51 5.48
N ILE A 31 10.45 -17.21 5.16
CA ILE A 31 11.17 -16.74 3.96
C ILE A 31 12.65 -17.09 4.03
N SER A 32 13.31 -16.86 5.18
CA SER A 32 14.74 -17.10 5.36
C SER A 32 15.12 -18.59 5.39
N SER A 33 14.19 -19.47 5.75
CA SER A 33 14.41 -20.92 5.69
C SER A 33 14.63 -21.45 4.26
N ASN A 34 13.97 -20.85 3.26
CA ASN A 34 14.14 -21.21 1.85
C ASN A 34 13.87 -20.01 0.93
N PRO A 35 14.80 -19.05 0.85
CA PRO A 35 14.59 -17.80 0.11
C PRO A 35 14.41 -18.03 -1.40
N ARG A 36 14.87 -19.18 -1.92
CA ARG A 36 14.75 -19.53 -3.35
C ARG A 36 13.30 -19.76 -3.81
N LEU A 37 12.36 -19.97 -2.87
CA LEU A 37 10.94 -20.10 -3.20
C LEU A 37 10.28 -18.74 -3.49
N ILE A 38 10.89 -17.65 -3.04
CA ILE A 38 10.43 -16.30 -3.30
C ILE A 38 11.16 -15.78 -4.54
N LYS A 39 10.39 -15.46 -5.59
CA LYS A 39 10.95 -14.90 -6.84
C LYS A 39 11.23 -13.39 -6.74
N ALA A 40 10.59 -12.73 -5.77
CA ALA A 40 10.80 -11.32 -5.48
C ALA A 40 12.15 -11.07 -4.80
N MET A 41 12.62 -9.83 -4.90
CA MET A 41 13.75 -9.37 -4.11
C MET A 41 13.35 -9.22 -2.64
N ILE A 42 14.12 -9.84 -1.75
CA ILE A 42 13.87 -9.83 -0.30
C ILE A 42 14.70 -8.73 0.36
N HIS A 43 14.06 -7.85 1.12
CA HIS A 43 14.69 -6.75 1.86
C HIS A 43 14.28 -6.80 3.34
N GLU A 44 15.10 -7.45 4.15
CA GLU A 44 14.86 -7.56 5.59
C GLU A 44 15.01 -6.22 6.34
N TRP A 45 14.27 -6.04 7.44
CA TRP A 45 14.41 -4.89 8.34
C TRP A 45 14.07 -5.25 9.79
N THR A 46 14.61 -4.49 10.76
CA THR A 46 14.46 -4.79 12.19
C THR A 46 13.54 -3.78 12.91
N ASP A 47 13.83 -2.50 12.71
CA ASP A 47 13.15 -1.37 13.33
C ASP A 47 12.68 -0.33 12.30
N GLY A 48 12.06 0.75 12.78
CA GLY A 48 11.53 1.80 11.91
C GLY A 48 12.60 2.53 11.09
N GLY A 49 13.80 2.72 11.64
CA GLY A 49 14.91 3.37 10.93
C GLY A 49 15.48 2.47 9.83
N ASP A 50 15.60 1.17 10.07
CA ASP A 50 15.96 0.20 9.03
C ASP A 50 14.93 0.16 7.91
N LEU A 51 13.63 0.12 8.26
CA LEU A 51 12.55 0.15 7.28
C LEU A 51 12.61 1.42 6.42
N GLU A 52 12.83 2.58 7.05
CA GLU A 52 12.98 3.86 6.34
C GLU A 52 14.13 3.81 5.33
N ARG A 53 15.31 3.34 5.75
CA ARG A 53 16.48 3.24 4.87
C ARG A 53 16.23 2.31 3.68
N VAL A 54 15.65 1.13 3.93
CA VAL A 54 15.30 0.17 2.88
C VAL A 54 14.32 0.79 1.90
N LEU A 55 13.24 1.40 2.40
CA LEU A 55 12.20 2.00 1.59
C LEU A 55 12.74 3.16 0.73
N LEU A 56 13.52 4.07 1.32
CA LEU A 56 14.13 5.18 0.58
C LEU A 56 15.10 4.68 -0.49
N SER A 57 15.91 3.66 -0.20
CA SER A 57 16.82 3.07 -1.17
C SER A 57 16.07 2.46 -2.36
N LEU A 58 14.96 1.77 -2.10
CA LEU A 58 14.11 1.19 -3.15
C LEU A 58 13.46 2.26 -4.02
N ILE A 59 12.90 3.30 -3.40
CA ILE A 59 12.31 4.44 -4.13
C ILE A 59 13.37 5.11 -5.01
N GLN A 60 14.56 5.37 -4.46
CA GLN A 60 15.66 5.96 -5.22
C GLN A 60 16.11 5.06 -6.37
N ALA A 61 16.20 3.74 -6.16
CA ALA A 61 16.54 2.79 -7.21
C ALA A 61 15.49 2.76 -8.34
N ILE A 62 14.20 2.79 -7.99
CA ILE A 62 13.10 2.83 -8.96
C ILE A 62 13.13 4.14 -9.76
N ILE A 63 13.29 5.27 -9.08
CA ILE A 63 13.44 6.60 -9.69
C ILE A 63 14.61 6.59 -10.67
N THR A 64 15.82 6.26 -10.21
CA THR A 64 17.04 6.29 -11.04
C THR A 64 16.99 5.31 -12.21
N GLY A 65 16.47 4.09 -11.99
CA GLY A 65 16.25 3.12 -13.05
C GLY A 65 15.23 3.58 -14.09
N PHE A 66 14.17 4.26 -13.66
CA PHE A 66 13.16 4.83 -14.54
C PHE A 66 13.69 6.01 -15.36
N PHE A 67 14.51 6.88 -14.75
CA PHE A 67 15.17 7.99 -15.44
C PHE A 67 16.26 7.56 -16.43
N SER A 68 16.75 6.33 -16.30
CA SER A 68 17.74 5.76 -17.23
C SER A 68 17.13 5.20 -18.52
N MET A 69 15.80 4.99 -18.59
CA MET A 69 15.10 4.42 -19.76
C MET A 69 14.33 5.47 -20.60
N ASP A 70 14.74 6.74 -20.55
CA ASP A 70 14.14 7.89 -21.23
C ASP A 70 12.76 8.33 -20.72
N CYS A 71 12.67 9.57 -20.19
CA CYS A 71 11.66 10.60 -20.51
C CYS A 71 11.71 11.75 -19.47
N LYS A 72 11.74 12.99 -19.97
CA LYS A 72 11.65 14.24 -19.18
C LYS A 72 10.62 14.15 -18.05
N LEU A 73 11.07 14.11 -16.80
CA LEU A 73 10.25 14.57 -15.68
C LEU A 73 10.24 16.10 -15.75
N GLU A 74 9.23 16.65 -16.41
CA GLU A 74 8.92 18.06 -16.20
C GLU A 74 8.33 18.20 -14.81
N THR A 75 9.07 18.89 -13.95
CA THR A 75 8.63 19.42 -12.66
C THR A 75 7.25 20.04 -12.82
N LEU A 76 6.22 19.43 -12.21
CA LEU A 76 4.93 20.09 -12.10
C LEU A 76 5.14 21.37 -11.29
N PRO A 77 4.84 22.57 -11.84
CA PRO A 77 4.82 23.76 -11.02
C PRO A 77 3.74 23.57 -9.97
N LEU A 78 4.13 23.75 -8.71
CA LEU A 78 3.21 23.89 -7.57
C LEU A 78 2.35 25.14 -7.84
N SER A 79 1.27 24.99 -8.61
CA SER A 79 0.32 26.05 -8.85
C SER A 79 -0.48 26.25 -7.58
N SER A 80 -0.29 27.44 -7.01
CA SER A 80 -0.95 28.06 -5.86
C SER A 80 -2.29 27.45 -5.46
N HIS A 81 -2.41 27.12 -4.17
CA HIS A 81 -3.65 26.69 -3.52
C HIS A 81 -4.84 27.58 -3.91
N GLU A 82 -5.82 26.99 -4.59
CA GLU A 82 -7.17 27.54 -4.67
C GLU A 82 -7.88 27.26 -3.34
N ALA A 83 -8.51 28.29 -2.78
CA ALA A 83 -9.09 28.25 -1.44
C ALA A 83 -10.27 27.28 -1.37
N LEU A 84 -10.26 26.41 -0.36
CA LEU A 84 -11.32 25.47 -0.01
C LEU A 84 -12.68 26.20 0.12
N PRO A 85 -13.76 25.74 -0.55
CA PRO A 85 -15.06 26.38 -0.40
C PRO A 85 -15.55 26.26 1.04
N LYS A 86 -16.06 27.37 1.57
CA LYS A 86 -16.53 27.49 2.95
C LYS A 86 -17.75 26.59 3.18
N ALA A 87 -17.63 25.67 4.13
CA ALA A 87 -18.67 24.70 4.47
C ALA A 87 -19.98 25.42 4.90
N LEU A 88 -21.10 24.95 4.36
CA LEU A 88 -22.44 25.40 4.77
C LEU A 88 -22.85 24.70 6.08
N PRO A 89 -23.58 25.37 6.98
CA PRO A 89 -24.01 24.79 8.24
C PRO A 89 -25.02 23.65 8.00
N VAL A 90 -24.66 22.44 8.44
CA VAL A 90 -25.55 21.26 8.44
C VAL A 90 -26.54 21.41 9.58
N GLY A 91 -27.83 21.52 9.24
CA GLY A 91 -28.93 21.37 10.18
C GLY A 91 -28.96 19.95 10.74
N VAL A 92 -29.16 19.82 12.06
CA VAL A 92 -29.27 18.53 12.75
C VAL A 92 -30.59 17.86 12.38
N GLY A 93 -30.57 17.09 11.29
CA GLY A 93 -31.58 16.11 10.92
C GLY A 93 -31.02 14.70 11.13
N ARG A 94 -31.76 13.83 11.81
CA ARG A 94 -31.39 12.40 11.96
C ARG A 94 -31.44 11.74 10.59
N HIS A 95 -30.31 11.58 9.92
CA HIS A 95 -30.23 10.92 8.63
C HIS A 95 -30.00 9.41 8.82
N GLN A 96 -30.99 8.61 8.42
CA GLN A 96 -30.78 7.22 8.06
C GLN A 96 -29.81 7.17 6.89
N TYR A 97 -28.62 6.62 7.11
CA TYR A 97 -27.66 6.41 6.02
C TYR A 97 -27.95 5.04 5.38
N SER A 98 -28.52 5.06 4.18
CA SER A 98 -28.52 3.88 3.30
C SER A 98 -27.34 4.00 2.36
N ILE A 99 -26.35 3.12 2.54
CA ILE A 99 -25.20 3.03 1.63
C ILE A 99 -25.63 2.17 0.44
N LEU A 100 -25.86 2.81 -0.70
CA LEU A 100 -26.11 2.13 -1.97
C LEU A 100 -24.77 1.82 -2.65
N LEU A 101 -24.29 0.59 -2.51
CA LEU A 101 -23.14 0.10 -3.29
C LEU A 101 -23.62 -0.39 -4.67
N PRO A 102 -23.13 0.18 -5.79
CA PRO A 102 -23.43 -0.35 -7.09
C PRO A 102 -22.62 -1.63 -7.33
N ARG A 103 -23.28 -2.79 -7.40
CA ARG A 103 -22.74 -3.95 -8.11
C ARG A 103 -23.74 -4.43 -9.16
N ARG A 104 -23.20 -4.73 -10.34
CA ARG A 104 -23.92 -5.28 -11.49
C ARG A 104 -24.81 -6.44 -11.02
N ASN A 105 -26.13 -6.27 -11.21
CA ASN A 105 -27.18 -7.30 -11.24
C ASN A 105 -27.93 -7.79 -9.98
N SER A 106 -27.87 -7.18 -8.79
CA SER A 106 -28.95 -7.37 -7.78
C SER A 106 -28.76 -6.52 -6.51
N PHE A 107 -29.87 -6.00 -5.97
CA PHE A 107 -29.94 -5.29 -4.69
C PHE A 107 -30.23 -6.27 -3.53
N LEU A 108 -29.33 -6.35 -2.54
CA LEU A 108 -29.61 -6.93 -1.23
C LEU A 108 -29.59 -5.80 -0.19
N ARG A 109 -30.74 -5.59 0.49
CA ARG A 109 -30.86 -4.64 1.60
C ARG A 109 -30.48 -5.37 2.89
N MET A 110 -29.30 -5.09 3.46
CA MET A 110 -28.98 -5.54 4.81
C MET A 110 -29.26 -4.43 5.81
N SER A 111 -30.12 -4.72 6.77
CA SER A 111 -30.43 -3.87 7.93
C SER A 111 -29.63 -4.39 9.12
N GLN A 112 -28.64 -3.62 9.59
CA GLN A 112 -28.00 -3.87 10.87
C GLN A 112 -28.69 -2.99 11.91
N ASN A 113 -29.21 -3.62 12.97
CA ASN A 113 -29.89 -2.94 14.07
C ASN A 113 -28.86 -2.72 15.20
N THR A 114 -28.69 -1.49 15.65
CA THR A 114 -28.04 -1.17 16.92
C THR A 114 -29.08 -0.57 17.85
#